data_AF-A0A3N7FBS9-F1
#
_entry.id   AF-A0A3N7FBS9-F1
#
_cell.length_a   1.000
_cell.length_b   1.000
_cell.length_c   1.000
_cell.angle_alpha   90.00
_cell.angle_beta   90.00
_cell.angle_gamma   90.00
#
_symmetry.space_group_name_H-M   'P 1'
#
loop_
_entity.id
_entity.type
_entity.pdbx_description
1 polymer ?
#
loop_
_entity_poly.entity_id
_entity_poly.type
_entity_poly.pdbx_seq_one_letter_code
_entity_poly.pdbx_strand_id
1 'polypeptide(L)'
;MRGCKVMLFAPKLTSFKFYGNTPLFWSEVNLTSLDDVNVVLQRYQHSHNYPFYVVEDEYISEEDETEQGLGLNLIKMLHQFCSAKSLTLSMNIIEILSEVPAALDKHPSPFSNLKYLKLKTDHKDVTLPAHVLNYFLRSASFLKVSF
;
A
#
# COMPACT_ATOMS: atom_id res chain seq x y z
N MET A 1 -6.40 15.57 12.65
CA MET A 1 -6.07 16.49 11.54
C MET A 1 -7.09 16.35 10.41
N ARG A 2 -7.54 17.43 9.77
CA ARG A 2 -8.08 17.32 8.40
C ARG A 2 -6.89 17.00 7.49
N GLY A 3 -6.74 15.73 7.10
CA GLY A 3 -5.68 15.32 6.18
C GLY A 3 -5.66 16.22 4.94
N CYS A 4 -4.46 16.54 4.44
CA CYS A 4 -4.32 17.30 3.21
C CYS A 4 -4.90 16.48 2.05
N LYS A 5 -5.94 17.01 1.38
CA LYS A 5 -6.53 16.41 0.18
C LYS A 5 -5.55 16.60 -0.97
N VAL A 6 -4.83 15.54 -1.36
CA VAL A 6 -3.94 15.57 -2.52
C VAL A 6 -4.72 15.26 -3.79
N MET A 7 -4.73 16.20 -4.73
CA MET A 7 -5.36 16.04 -6.05
C MET A 7 -4.28 15.89 -7.12
N LEU A 8 -4.34 14.82 -7.91
CA LEU A 8 -3.41 14.54 -9.00
C LEU A 8 -4.16 14.56 -10.34
N PHE A 9 -4.09 15.66 -11.10
CA PHE A 9 -4.71 15.73 -12.43
C PHE A 9 -3.68 15.43 -13.52
N ALA A 10 -3.51 14.15 -13.84
CA ALA A 10 -2.56 13.70 -14.85
C ALA A 10 -3.13 12.51 -15.65
N PRO A 11 -4.06 12.75 -16.61
CA PRO A 11 -4.82 11.71 -17.29
C PRO A 11 -4.00 10.81 -18.24
N LYS A 12 -2.72 11.14 -18.46
CA LYS A 12 -1.77 10.34 -19.25
C LYS A 12 -0.60 9.85 -18.40
N LEU A 13 -0.69 9.94 -17.08
CA LEU A 13 0.35 9.47 -16.19
C LEU A 13 0.40 7.95 -16.23
N THR A 14 1.54 7.42 -16.69
CA THR A 14 1.75 5.97 -16.84
C THR A 14 2.65 5.40 -15.75
N SER A 15 3.41 6.25 -15.05
CA SER A 15 4.27 5.81 -13.95
C SER A 15 4.08 6.71 -12.72
N PHE A 16 4.03 6.10 -11.56
CA PHE A 16 3.88 6.78 -10.29
C PHE A 16 4.80 6.18 -9.23
N LYS A 17 5.46 7.04 -8.45
CA LYS A 17 6.30 6.64 -7.32
C LYS A 17 5.89 7.40 -6.07
N PHE A 18 5.75 6.66 -4.96
CA PHE A 18 5.45 7.21 -3.66
C PHE A 18 6.40 6.64 -2.61
N TYR A 19 6.88 7.52 -1.76
CA TYR A 19 7.69 7.21 -0.60
C TYR A 19 7.12 7.97 0.59
N GLY A 20 6.73 7.27 1.64
CA GLY A 20 6.12 7.89 2.81
C GLY A 20 5.96 6.93 3.97
N ASN A 21 5.26 7.36 5.01
CA ASN A 21 5.06 6.58 6.24
C ASN A 21 3.61 6.10 6.40
N THR A 22 2.67 6.73 5.67
CA THR A 22 1.25 6.42 5.71
C THR A 22 0.72 6.18 4.29
N PRO A 23 -0.31 5.33 4.11
CA PRO A 23 -1.02 5.22 2.84
C PRO A 23 -1.52 6.58 2.36
N LEU A 24 -1.36 6.84 1.06
CA LEU A 24 -1.81 8.08 0.43
C LEU A 24 -3.15 7.86 -0.27
N PHE A 25 -4.06 8.82 -0.12
CA PHE A 25 -5.37 8.79 -0.75
C PHE A 25 -5.54 9.94 -1.72
N TRP A 26 -5.85 9.62 -2.97
CA TRP A 26 -6.37 10.63 -3.91
C TRP A 26 -7.88 10.67 -3.82
N SER A 27 -8.41 11.87 -3.68
CA SER A 27 -9.83 12.08 -3.87
C SER A 27 -10.16 12.08 -5.36
N GLU A 28 -11.13 11.24 -5.75
CA GLU A 28 -11.86 11.34 -7.02
C GLU A 28 -11.04 11.12 -8.31
N VAL A 29 -9.72 10.88 -8.23
CA VAL A 29 -8.88 10.58 -9.39
C VAL A 29 -8.79 9.07 -9.57
N ASN A 30 -9.39 8.57 -10.64
CA ASN A 30 -9.16 7.21 -11.09
C ASN A 30 -7.86 7.19 -11.90
N LEU A 31 -6.78 6.65 -11.33
CA LEU A 31 -5.45 6.61 -11.97
C LEU A 31 -5.37 5.46 -12.99
N THR A 32 -6.36 5.39 -13.87
CA THR A 32 -6.59 4.26 -14.79
C THR A 32 -5.54 4.13 -15.90
N SER A 33 -4.67 5.13 -16.04
CA SER A 33 -3.59 5.12 -17.03
C SER A 33 -2.26 4.63 -16.48
N LEU A 34 -2.18 4.35 -15.17
CA LEU A 34 -0.94 3.87 -14.55
C LEU A 34 -0.62 2.45 -14.99
N ASP A 35 0.56 2.29 -15.57
CA ASP A 35 1.15 1.01 -15.95
C ASP A 35 2.19 0.55 -14.92
N ASP A 36 2.99 1.47 -14.37
CA ASP A 36 4.07 1.17 -13.41
C ASP A 36 3.90 1.98 -12.11
N VAL A 37 3.70 1.27 -11.00
CA VAL A 37 3.46 1.88 -9.69
C VAL A 37 4.53 1.41 -8.71
N ASN A 38 5.14 2.34 -7.99
CA ASN A 38 6.12 2.05 -6.94
C ASN A 38 5.69 2.71 -5.64
N VAL A 39 5.39 1.91 -4.62
CA VAL A 39 4.97 2.39 -3.30
C VAL A 39 5.93 1.82 -2.27
N VAL A 40 6.57 2.73 -1.55
CA VAL A 40 7.45 2.37 -0.43
C VAL A 40 6.92 3.05 0.80
N LEU A 41 6.46 2.25 1.75
CA LEU A 41 6.12 2.71 3.08
C LEU A 41 7.29 2.40 4.02
N GLN A 42 7.77 3.40 4.75
CA GLN A 42 8.69 3.18 5.85
C GLN A 42 7.90 2.95 7.12
N ARG A 43 8.19 1.86 7.83
CA ARG A 43 7.73 1.66 9.20
C ARG A 43 8.63 2.54 10.06
N TYR A 44 8.07 3.51 10.78
CA TYR A 44 8.78 4.03 11.95
C TYR A 44 8.87 2.86 12.92
N GLN A 45 10.07 2.29 13.10
CA GLN A 45 10.32 1.50 14.29
C GLN A 45 10.13 2.47 15.46
N HIS A 46 8.95 2.44 16.07
CA HIS A 46 8.81 2.93 17.43
C HIS A 46 9.72 2.02 18.26
N SER A 47 10.97 2.44 18.43
CA SER A 47 11.74 2.05 19.60
C SER A 47 10.81 2.35 20.77
N HIS A 48 10.37 1.31 21.49
CA HIS A 48 9.55 1.42 22.69
C HIS A 48 10.33 2.09 23.85
N ASN A 49 11.00 3.21 23.59
CA ASN A 49 11.87 3.86 24.55
C ASN A 49 12.04 5.39 24.36
N TYR A 50 11.10 6.05 23.68
CA TYR A 50 10.99 7.50 23.77
C TYR A 50 9.66 7.90 24.39
N PRO A 51 9.66 8.65 25.51
CA PRO A 51 8.45 9.25 26.03
C PRO A 51 8.01 10.30 25.01
N PHE A 52 6.90 9.98 24.35
CA PHE A 52 5.91 10.85 23.73
C PHE A 52 6.20 12.36 23.93
N TYR A 53 7.00 12.96 23.05
CA TYR A 53 6.85 14.40 22.80
C TYR A 53 5.72 14.51 21.79
N VAL A 54 4.51 14.64 22.32
CA VAL A 54 3.39 15.22 21.59
C VAL A 54 3.90 16.59 21.14
N VAL A 55 4.12 16.75 19.84
CA VAL A 55 3.94 18.08 19.28
C VAL A 55 2.44 18.28 19.37
N GLU A 56 1.99 19.13 20.30
CA GLU A 56 0.62 19.27 20.82
C GLU A 56 -0.50 19.52 19.76
N ASP A 57 -0.20 19.49 18.48
CA ASP A 57 -1.12 19.85 17.39
C ASP A 57 -1.64 18.66 16.55
N GLU A 58 -1.22 17.42 16.80
CA GLU A 58 -1.61 16.26 15.98
C GLU A 58 -2.65 15.36 16.67
N TYR A 59 -3.90 15.87 16.77
CA TYR A 59 -5.03 15.04 17.18
C TYR A 59 -5.37 14.03 16.06
N ILE A 60 -4.82 12.83 16.16
CA ILE A 60 -5.18 11.65 15.35
C ILE A 60 -6.33 10.96 16.09
N SER A 61 -7.44 10.69 15.39
CA SER A 61 -8.58 9.98 16.00
C SER A 61 -8.18 8.56 16.36
N GLU A 62 -8.58 8.09 17.55
CA GLU A 62 -8.26 6.76 18.12
C GLU A 62 -8.60 5.57 17.18
N GLU A 63 -9.50 5.77 16.21
CA GLU A 63 -9.85 4.75 15.20
C GLU A 63 -8.77 4.54 14.12
N ASP A 64 -7.90 5.52 13.88
CA ASP A 64 -6.81 5.47 12.88
C ASP A 64 -5.52 4.79 13.41
N GLU A 65 -5.42 4.50 14.72
CA GLU A 65 -4.22 3.91 15.34
C GLU A 65 -4.18 2.38 15.33
N THR A 66 -5.25 1.71 14.92
CA THR A 66 -5.24 0.23 14.86
C THR A 66 -4.54 -0.26 13.59
N GLU A 67 -3.73 -1.33 13.69
CA GLU A 67 -3.14 -2.02 12.52
C GLU A 67 -4.22 -2.36 11.47
N GLN A 68 -5.46 -2.58 11.92
CA GLN A 68 -6.63 -2.78 11.07
C GLN A 68 -7.01 -1.53 10.24
N GLY A 69 -7.00 -0.34 10.85
CA GLY A 69 -7.27 0.93 10.17
C GLY A 69 -6.23 1.22 9.08
N LEU A 70 -4.95 1.05 9.43
CA LEU A 70 -3.85 1.25 8.49
C LEU A 70 -3.89 0.22 7.34
N GLY A 71 -4.15 -1.05 7.63
CA GLY A 71 -4.30 -2.09 6.62
C GLY A 71 -5.48 -1.86 5.67
N LEU A 72 -6.63 -1.44 6.20
CA LEU A 72 -7.78 -1.07 5.37
C LEU A 72 -7.48 0.14 4.48
N ASN A 73 -6.76 1.12 5.03
CA ASN A 73 -6.37 2.32 4.30
C ASN A 73 -5.42 2.00 3.14
N LEU A 74 -4.48 1.08 3.37
CA LEU A 74 -3.60 0.56 2.34
C LEU A 74 -4.38 -0.19 1.24
N ILE A 75 -5.34 -1.05 1.60
CA ILE A 75 -6.18 -1.74 0.62
C ILE A 75 -6.92 -0.73 -0.27
N LYS A 76 -7.55 0.28 0.34
CA LYS A 76 -8.24 1.34 -0.42
C LYS A 76 -7.30 2.09 -1.38
N MET A 77 -6.06 2.40 -0.96
CA MET A 77 -5.04 2.99 -1.83
C MET A 77 -4.68 2.05 -2.99
N LEU A 78 -4.47 0.76 -2.73
CA LEU A 78 -4.15 -0.23 -3.78
C LEU A 78 -5.25 -0.34 -4.84
N HIS A 79 -6.52 -0.19 -4.44
CA HIS A 79 -7.64 -0.16 -5.38
C HIS A 79 -7.58 1.00 -6.38
N GLN A 80 -6.88 2.10 -6.07
CA GLN A 80 -6.71 3.22 -6.99
C GLN A 80 -5.71 2.91 -8.12
N PHE A 81 -4.94 1.82 -7.99
CA PHE A 81 -3.96 1.34 -8.97
C PHE A 81 -4.47 0.15 -9.79
N CYS A 82 -5.78 -0.01 -9.93
CA CYS A 82 -6.41 -1.18 -10.57
C CYS A 82 -5.90 -1.49 -11.99
N SER A 83 -5.43 -0.48 -12.72
CA SER A 83 -4.91 -0.61 -14.08
C SER A 83 -3.43 -0.99 -14.18
N ALA A 84 -2.71 -1.02 -13.05
CA ALA A 84 -1.27 -1.25 -13.04
C ALA A 84 -0.87 -2.61 -13.62
N LYS A 85 0.18 -2.60 -14.46
CA LYS A 85 0.82 -3.79 -15.02
C LYS A 85 2.04 -4.22 -14.20
N SER A 86 2.69 -3.26 -13.56
CA SER A 86 3.88 -3.44 -12.72
C SER A 86 3.65 -2.72 -11.40
N LEU A 87 3.76 -3.46 -10.30
CA LEU A 87 3.62 -2.94 -8.94
C LEU A 87 4.90 -3.24 -8.16
N THR A 88 5.52 -2.22 -7.60
CA THR A 88 6.67 -2.34 -6.69
C THR A 88 6.22 -1.95 -5.29
N LEU A 89 6.37 -2.85 -4.31
CA LEU A 89 5.96 -2.63 -2.92
C LEU A 89 7.13 -2.86 -1.98
N SER A 90 7.26 -2.08 -0.91
CA SER A 90 8.20 -2.37 0.19
C SER A 90 7.74 -3.54 1.05
N MET A 91 8.67 -4.22 1.74
CA MET A 91 8.32 -5.31 2.67
C MET A 91 7.36 -4.89 3.79
N ASN A 92 7.46 -3.65 4.28
CA ASN A 92 6.52 -3.13 5.28
C ASN A 92 5.05 -3.19 4.82
N ILE A 93 4.79 -2.99 3.52
CA ILE A 93 3.44 -3.12 2.96
C ILE A 93 2.96 -4.57 3.05
N ILE A 94 3.84 -5.53 2.78
CA ILE A 94 3.51 -6.95 2.88
C ILE A 94 3.19 -7.34 4.32
N GLU A 95 3.96 -6.85 5.29
CA GLU A 95 3.72 -7.06 6.73
C GLU A 95 2.36 -6.52 7.16
N ILE A 96 2.05 -5.27 6.82
CA ILE A 96 0.76 -4.64 7.14
C ILE A 96 -0.40 -5.45 6.56
N LEU A 97 -0.32 -5.85 5.28
CA LEU A 97 -1.37 -6.66 4.66
C LEU A 97 -1.50 -8.03 5.32
N SER A 98 -0.41 -8.56 5.88
CA SER A 98 -0.41 -9.84 6.57
C SER A 98 -1.20 -9.84 7.87
N GLU A 99 -1.27 -8.68 8.54
CA GLU A 99 -1.97 -8.44 9.80
C GLU A 99 -3.50 -8.28 9.60
N VAL A 100 -3.98 -8.10 8.35
CA VAL A 100 -5.41 -7.84 8.04
C VAL A 100 -6.05 -8.82 7.04
N PRO A 101 -5.95 -10.15 7.24
CA PRO A 101 -6.47 -11.14 6.28
C PRO A 101 -7.98 -11.00 6.02
N ALA A 102 -8.77 -10.72 7.06
CA ALA A 102 -10.22 -10.54 6.91
C ALA A 102 -10.60 -9.32 6.05
N ALA A 103 -9.76 -8.28 6.02
CA ALA A 103 -9.98 -7.13 5.15
C ALA A 103 -9.66 -7.48 3.68
N LEU A 104 -8.59 -8.25 3.44
CA LEU A 104 -8.26 -8.75 2.10
C LEU A 104 -9.36 -9.65 1.52
N ASP A 105 -10.01 -10.46 2.36
CA ASP A 105 -11.12 -11.31 1.91
C ASP A 105 -12.37 -10.51 1.52
N LYS A 106 -12.67 -9.43 2.27
CA LYS A 106 -13.80 -8.55 2.01
C LYS A 106 -13.60 -7.64 0.80
N HIS A 107 -12.35 -7.31 0.47
CA HIS A 107 -12.00 -6.41 -0.63
C HIS A 107 -11.21 -7.20 -1.68
N PRO A 108 -11.84 -7.68 -2.77
CA PRO A 108 -11.13 -8.49 -3.76
C PRO A 108 -10.06 -7.68 -4.50
N SER A 109 -9.03 -8.39 -4.96
CA SER A 109 -7.91 -7.80 -5.72
C SER A 109 -8.35 -6.87 -6.85
N PRO A 110 -7.85 -5.62 -6.91
CA PRO A 110 -8.20 -4.66 -7.96
C PRO A 110 -7.44 -4.85 -9.26
N PHE A 111 -6.46 -5.76 -9.29
CA PHE A 111 -5.38 -5.79 -10.27
C PHE A 111 -5.69 -6.64 -11.50
N SER A 112 -6.53 -6.14 -12.41
CA SER A 112 -6.95 -6.91 -13.60
C SER A 112 -5.83 -7.09 -14.64
N ASN A 113 -4.83 -6.21 -14.66
CA ASN A 113 -3.76 -6.19 -15.67
C ASN A 113 -2.36 -6.47 -15.12
N LEU A 114 -2.24 -6.83 -13.84
CA LEU A 114 -0.96 -6.96 -13.16
C LEU A 114 -0.17 -8.16 -13.71
N LYS A 115 1.06 -7.87 -14.16
CA LYS A 115 2.01 -8.83 -14.75
C LYS A 115 3.25 -8.99 -13.89
N TYR A 116 3.63 -7.94 -13.17
CA TYR A 116 4.85 -7.89 -12.37
C TYR A 116 4.56 -7.40 -10.96
N LEU A 117 4.96 -8.17 -9.96
CA LEU A 117 5.03 -7.76 -8.57
C LEU A 117 6.51 -7.73 -8.16
N LYS A 118 7.02 -6.54 -7.82
CA LYS A 118 8.39 -6.34 -7.36
C LYS A 118 8.37 -6.01 -5.88
N LEU A 119 9.24 -6.62 -5.11
CA LEU A 119 9.33 -6.41 -3.68
C LEU A 119 10.62 -5.70 -3.37
N LYS A 120 10.53 -4.51 -2.78
CA LYS A 120 11.68 -3.75 -2.35
C LYS A 120 12.09 -4.25 -0.96
N THR A 121 13.21 -4.95 -0.93
CA THR A 121 13.79 -5.55 0.27
C THR A 121 15.31 -5.37 0.25
N ASP A 122 15.90 -5.18 1.42
CA ASP A 122 17.36 -5.23 1.59
C ASP A 122 17.83 -6.65 1.98
N HIS A 123 16.89 -7.57 2.21
CA HIS A 123 17.15 -8.96 2.60
C HIS A 123 17.29 -9.86 1.37
N LYS A 124 18.27 -10.77 1.42
CA LYS A 124 18.52 -11.76 0.35
C LYS A 124 17.43 -12.83 0.27
N ASP A 125 16.84 -13.19 1.41
CA ASP A 125 15.78 -14.17 1.52
C ASP A 125 14.53 -13.51 2.12
N VAL A 126 13.39 -13.73 1.49
CA VAL A 126 12.10 -13.16 1.91
C VAL A 126 11.04 -14.26 1.93
N THR A 127 10.35 -14.36 3.06
CA THR A 127 9.17 -15.21 3.21
C THR A 127 7.91 -14.36 3.01
N LEU A 128 7.08 -14.75 2.06
CA LEU A 128 5.81 -14.06 1.78
C LEU A 128 4.63 -14.83 2.37
N PRO A 129 3.73 -14.17 3.13
CA PRO A 129 2.49 -14.78 3.56
C PRO A 129 1.62 -15.19 2.36
N ALA A 130 1.17 -16.45 2.35
CA ALA A 130 0.45 -17.01 1.21
C ALA A 130 -0.87 -16.26 0.91
N HIS A 131 -1.58 -15.78 1.93
CA HIS A 131 -2.82 -15.02 1.75
C HIS A 131 -2.57 -13.66 1.09
N VAL A 132 -1.47 -12.98 1.43
CA VAL A 132 -1.07 -11.73 0.80
C VAL A 132 -0.66 -11.97 -0.65
N LEU A 133 0.09 -13.04 -0.94
CA LEU A 133 0.45 -13.38 -2.31
C LEU A 133 -0.80 -13.73 -3.15
N ASN A 134 -1.72 -14.50 -2.59
CA ASN A 134 -2.99 -14.87 -3.24
C ASN A 134 -3.85 -13.65 -3.57
N TYR A 135 -3.79 -12.61 -2.74
CA TYR A 135 -4.47 -11.34 -3.03
C TYR A 135 -3.99 -10.75 -4.37
N PHE A 136 -2.68 -10.69 -4.65
CA PHE A 136 -2.17 -10.17 -5.93
C PHE A 136 -2.36 -11.14 -7.09
N LEU A 137 -2.39 -12.45 -6.83
CA LEU A 137 -2.56 -13.48 -7.86
C LEU A 137 -4.01 -13.63 -8.34
N ARG A 138 -5.00 -13.24 -7.53
CA ARG A 138 -6.41 -13.64 -7.74
C ARG A 138 -6.99 -13.30 -9.12
N SER A 139 -6.53 -12.21 -9.71
CA SER A 139 -6.98 -11.70 -11.02
C SER A 139 -5.95 -11.89 -12.13
N ALA A 140 -4.75 -12.41 -11.81
CA ALA A 140 -3.67 -12.59 -12.77
C ALA A 140 -3.64 -14.02 -13.29
N SER A 141 -3.59 -14.19 -14.61
CA SER A 141 -3.34 -15.50 -15.24
C SER A 141 -1.88 -15.95 -15.09
N PHE A 142 -0.96 -14.99 -15.00
CA PHE A 142 0.45 -15.19 -14.75
C PHE A 142 1.01 -13.95 -14.05
N LEU A 143 1.73 -14.13 -12.95
CA LEU A 143 2.38 -13.05 -12.20
C LEU A 143 3.86 -13.37 -12.02
N LYS A 144 4.73 -12.47 -12.50
CA LYS A 144 6.16 -12.56 -12.21
C LYS A 144 6.47 -11.81 -10.92
N VAL A 145 6.96 -12.54 -9.91
CA VAL A 145 7.43 -11.97 -8.64
C VAL A 145 8.95 -11.81 -8.69
N SER A 146 9.46 -10.65 -8.30
CA SER A 146 10.91 -10.39 -8.16
C SER A 146 11.23 -9.61 -6.89
N PHE A 147 12.44 -9.78 -6.38
CA PHE A 147 12.98 -9.13 -5.18
C PHE A 147 14.12 -8.17 -5.58
#